data_AF-A0A928FSW0-F1
#
_entry.id   AF-A0A928FSW0-F1
#
_cell.length_a   1.000
_cell.length_b   1.000
_cell.length_c   1.000
_cell.angle_alpha   90.00
_cell.angle_beta   90.00
_cell.angle_gamma   90.00
#
_symmetry.space_group_name_H-M   'P 1'
#
loop_
_entity.id
_entity.type
_entity.pdbx_description
1 polymer ?
#
loop_
_entity_poly.entity_id
_entity_poly.type
_entity_poly.pdbx_seq_one_letter_code
_entity_poly.pdbx_strand_id
1 'polypeptide(L)'
;MKKLKEFFSENGYVAVKMLIVHIAISIFGLMLYLPFDEVQTSRTEFLLCGLFGVFSVIFYFFMIYDKIWDLGAQDGIKTAGGRSPASPWKGFLIGLIAAIPDFIICYVYVFFWYFQSYEWAASPGVIFSFIAVLWEGMFIGLTAWIKAPIVFAIAPFCTVLFSGFSYFLGTKDIRLLPIADNPEEAERRREAKANKKKLKAERKAKRYEDDEEDELI
;
A
#
# COMPACT_ATOMS: atom_id res chain seq x y z
N MET A 1 6.94 17.36 17.00
CA MET A 1 6.03 17.95 15.97
C MET A 1 6.73 18.38 14.68
N LYS A 2 7.91 19.05 14.69
CA LYS A 2 8.61 19.46 13.44
C LYS A 2 8.92 18.29 12.48
N LYS A 3 9.48 17.18 13.00
CA LYS A 3 9.76 15.96 12.20
C LYS A 3 8.52 15.31 11.57
N LEU A 4 7.36 15.41 12.21
CA LEU A 4 6.11 14.84 11.67
C LEU A 4 5.58 15.72 10.52
N LYS A 5 5.66 17.05 10.68
CA LYS A 5 5.25 18.00 9.65
C LYS A 5 6.15 17.94 8.41
N GLU A 6 7.46 17.81 8.62
CA GLU A 6 8.45 17.58 7.54
C GLU A 6 8.17 16.25 6.81
N PHE A 7 7.90 15.17 7.56
CA PHE A 7 7.53 13.89 6.98
C PHE A 7 6.24 13.95 6.15
N PHE A 8 5.22 14.69 6.61
CA PHE A 8 3.98 14.92 5.87
C PHE A 8 4.19 15.82 4.65
N SER A 9 5.08 16.82 4.71
CA SER A 9 5.37 17.64 3.53
C SER A 9 6.17 16.88 2.46
N GLU A 10 7.05 15.96 2.87
CA GLU A 10 7.87 15.18 1.93
C GLU A 10 7.13 13.97 1.35
N ASN A 11 6.30 13.28 2.17
CA ASN A 11 5.63 12.04 1.76
C ASN A 11 4.12 12.21 1.54
N GLY A 12 3.54 13.37 1.86
CA GLY A 12 2.11 13.63 1.72
C GLY A 12 1.62 13.53 0.29
N TYR A 13 2.44 13.93 -0.69
CA TYR A 13 2.12 13.75 -2.10
C TYR A 13 1.95 12.25 -2.48
N VAL A 14 2.78 11.38 -1.91
CA VAL A 14 2.67 9.93 -2.11
C VAL A 14 1.43 9.38 -1.41
N ALA A 15 1.15 9.83 -0.18
CA ALA A 15 -0.07 9.45 0.54
C ALA A 15 -1.35 9.87 -0.21
N VAL A 16 -1.38 11.07 -0.79
CA VAL A 16 -2.49 11.54 -1.63
C VAL A 16 -2.63 10.71 -2.90
N LYS A 17 -1.52 10.38 -3.57
CA LYS A 17 -1.55 9.45 -4.72
C LYS A 17 -2.12 8.09 -4.35
N MET A 18 -1.75 7.56 -3.18
CA MET A 18 -2.30 6.31 -2.67
C MET A 18 -3.81 6.42 -2.43
N LEU A 19 -4.28 7.52 -1.85
CA LEU A 19 -5.72 7.77 -1.66
C LEU A 19 -6.47 7.84 -3.00
N ILE A 20 -5.90 8.49 -4.02
CA ILE A 20 -6.51 8.55 -5.37
C ILE A 20 -6.61 7.14 -5.96
N VAL A 21 -5.54 6.33 -5.84
CA VAL A 21 -5.54 4.93 -6.29
C VAL A 21 -6.58 4.10 -5.53
N HIS A 22 -6.67 4.29 -4.21
CA HIS A 22 -7.67 3.63 -3.36
C HIS A 22 -9.09 3.96 -3.82
N ILE A 23 -9.42 5.25 -4.00
CA ILE A 23 -10.76 5.68 -4.47
C ILE A 23 -11.07 5.10 -5.85
N ALA A 24 -10.11 5.14 -6.79
CA ALA A 24 -10.29 4.60 -8.13
C ALA A 24 -10.60 3.09 -8.10
N ILE A 25 -9.91 2.35 -7.23
CA ILE A 25 -10.09 0.90 -7.11
C ILE A 25 -11.36 0.56 -6.32
N SER A 26 -11.77 1.39 -5.36
CA SER A 26 -13.06 1.25 -4.71
C SER A 26 -14.21 1.38 -5.71
N ILE A 27 -14.18 2.43 -6.55
CA ILE A 27 -15.17 2.62 -7.62
C ILE A 27 -15.15 1.43 -8.59
N PHE A 28 -13.96 1.00 -9.02
CA PHE A 28 -13.83 -0.19 -9.87
C PHE A 28 -14.42 -1.44 -9.22
N GLY A 29 -14.15 -1.65 -7.93
CA GLY A 29 -14.73 -2.73 -7.13
C GLY A 29 -16.25 -2.68 -7.14
N LEU A 30 -16.84 -1.53 -6.80
CA LEU A 30 -18.29 -1.32 -6.83
C LEU A 30 -18.89 -1.63 -8.21
N MET A 31 -18.24 -1.17 -9.28
CA MET A 31 -18.69 -1.42 -10.65
C MET A 31 -18.71 -2.92 -11.01
N LEU A 32 -17.79 -3.72 -10.47
CA LEU A 32 -17.79 -5.17 -10.65
C LEU A 32 -19.03 -5.84 -10.00
N TYR A 33 -19.63 -5.21 -8.98
CA TYR A 33 -20.77 -5.78 -8.26
C TYR A 33 -22.14 -5.30 -8.72
N LEU A 34 -22.22 -4.23 -9.53
CA LEU A 34 -23.48 -3.75 -10.12
C LEU A 34 -24.33 -4.83 -10.82
N PRO A 35 -23.76 -5.82 -11.54
CA PRO A 35 -24.57 -6.85 -12.21
C PRO A 35 -25.05 -7.98 -11.27
N PHE A 36 -24.72 -7.95 -9.98
CA PHE A 36 -25.13 -8.98 -9.02
C PHE A 36 -26.22 -8.46 -8.09
N ASP A 37 -27.28 -9.24 -7.92
CA ASP A 37 -28.33 -8.95 -6.93
C ASP A 37 -27.83 -9.17 -5.49
N GLU A 38 -28.38 -8.40 -4.55
CA GLU A 38 -28.12 -8.55 -3.10
C GLU A 38 -28.38 -9.97 -2.59
N VAL A 39 -29.40 -10.62 -3.17
CA VAL A 39 -29.73 -12.02 -2.91
C VAL A 39 -29.17 -12.83 -4.06
N GLN A 40 -27.94 -13.29 -3.91
CA GLN A 40 -27.30 -14.22 -4.86
C GLN A 40 -28.14 -15.49 -4.93
N THR A 41 -29.02 -15.55 -5.92
CA THR A 41 -30.11 -16.51 -5.98
C THR A 41 -29.64 -17.79 -6.65
N SER A 42 -28.65 -17.69 -7.56
CA SER A 42 -28.01 -18.84 -8.18
C SER A 42 -26.61 -19.14 -7.61
N ARG A 43 -26.24 -20.42 -7.59
CA ARG A 43 -24.88 -20.87 -7.21
C ARG A 43 -23.81 -20.24 -8.12
N THR A 44 -24.16 -19.96 -9.37
CA THR A 44 -23.26 -19.36 -10.36
C THR A 44 -22.97 -17.89 -10.03
N GLU A 45 -23.99 -17.10 -9.66
CA GLU A 45 -23.82 -15.72 -9.20
C GLU A 45 -22.96 -15.65 -7.93
N PHE A 46 -23.20 -16.54 -6.96
CA PHE A 46 -22.40 -16.61 -5.74
C PHE A 46 -20.92 -16.87 -6.04
N LEU A 47 -20.62 -17.81 -6.94
CA LEU A 47 -19.24 -18.13 -7.33
C LEU A 47 -18.57 -16.99 -8.11
N LEU A 48 -19.28 -16.39 -9.06
CA LEU A 48 -18.76 -15.28 -9.87
C LEU A 48 -18.50 -14.04 -9.02
N CYS A 49 -19.40 -13.70 -8.09
CA CYS A 49 -19.26 -12.55 -7.20
C CYS A 49 -17.98 -12.65 -6.35
N GLY A 50 -17.72 -13.80 -5.72
CA GLY A 50 -16.49 -13.93 -4.94
C GLY A 50 -15.23 -14.12 -5.79
N LEU A 51 -15.32 -14.69 -7.00
CA LEU A 51 -14.18 -14.70 -7.93
C LEU A 51 -13.76 -13.26 -8.28
N PHE A 52 -14.73 -12.41 -8.63
CA PHE A 52 -14.47 -10.99 -8.88
C PHE A 52 -14.02 -10.25 -7.63
N GLY A 53 -14.46 -10.64 -6.43
CA GLY A 53 -13.94 -10.07 -5.19
C GLY A 53 -12.51 -10.44 -4.87
N VAL A 54 -12.13 -11.70 -5.04
CA VAL A 54 -10.74 -12.12 -4.92
C VAL A 54 -9.87 -11.38 -5.95
N PHE A 55 -10.34 -11.30 -7.19
CA PHE A 55 -9.65 -10.55 -8.25
C PHE A 55 -9.49 -9.06 -7.91
N SER A 56 -10.56 -8.39 -7.47
CA SER A 56 -10.55 -6.98 -7.10
C SER A 56 -9.57 -6.69 -5.97
N VAL A 57 -9.52 -7.54 -4.94
CA VAL A 57 -8.58 -7.39 -3.83
C VAL A 57 -7.14 -7.66 -4.25
N ILE A 58 -6.89 -8.68 -5.08
CA ILE A 58 -5.54 -8.91 -5.63
C ILE A 58 -5.10 -7.70 -6.46
N PHE A 59 -5.99 -7.16 -7.29
CA PHE A 59 -5.73 -5.99 -8.12
C PHE A 59 -5.47 -4.74 -7.26
N TYR A 60 -6.19 -4.58 -6.16
CA TYR A 60 -5.95 -3.53 -5.17
C TYR A 60 -4.54 -3.60 -4.58
N PHE A 61 -4.16 -4.78 -4.07
CA PHE A 61 -2.81 -4.97 -3.53
C PHE A 61 -1.73 -4.77 -4.58
N PHE A 62 -1.97 -5.18 -5.82
CA PHE A 62 -1.05 -4.94 -6.94
C PHE A 62 -0.80 -3.44 -7.18
N MET A 63 -1.85 -2.61 -7.15
CA MET A 63 -1.72 -1.17 -7.35
C MET A 63 -1.02 -0.47 -6.18
N ILE A 64 -1.24 -0.93 -4.94
CA ILE A 64 -0.47 -0.48 -3.77
C ILE A 64 0.99 -0.88 -3.91
N TYR A 65 1.25 -2.13 -4.33
CA TYR A 65 2.60 -2.66 -4.50
C TYR A 65 3.42 -1.77 -5.42
N ASP A 66 2.90 -1.49 -6.62
CA ASP A 66 3.57 -0.67 -7.63
C ASP A 66 4.03 0.68 -7.06
N LYS A 67 3.10 1.42 -6.43
CA LYS A 67 3.37 2.77 -5.94
C LYS A 67 4.36 2.80 -4.78
N ILE A 68 4.26 1.85 -3.86
CA ILE A 68 5.13 1.82 -2.68
C ILE A 68 6.49 1.21 -3.00
N TRP A 69 6.53 0.23 -3.90
CA TRP A 69 7.78 -0.35 -4.37
C TRP A 69 8.64 0.70 -5.07
N ASP A 70 8.04 1.56 -5.91
CA ASP A 70 8.76 2.67 -6.54
C ASP A 70 9.35 3.65 -5.52
N LEU A 71 8.59 3.98 -4.48
CA LEU A 71 9.10 4.81 -3.39
C LEU A 71 10.28 4.12 -2.68
N GLY A 72 10.15 2.84 -2.38
CA GLY A 72 11.21 2.03 -1.78
C GLY A 72 12.47 1.98 -2.65
N ALA A 73 12.31 1.86 -3.97
CA ALA A 73 13.42 1.85 -4.92
C ALA A 73 14.16 3.19 -4.96
N GLN A 74 13.42 4.31 -4.97
CA GLN A 74 14.00 5.66 -4.92
C GLN A 74 14.77 5.90 -3.62
N ASP A 75 14.20 5.54 -2.47
CA ASP A 75 14.87 5.66 -1.18
C ASP A 75 16.06 4.69 -1.04
N GLY A 76 15.99 3.51 -1.66
CA GLY A 76 17.11 2.58 -1.80
C GLY A 76 18.31 3.19 -2.56
N ILE A 77 18.04 4.01 -3.59
CA ILE A 77 19.08 4.74 -4.33
C ILE A 77 19.69 5.86 -3.47
N LYS A 78 18.85 6.66 -2.79
CA LYS A 78 19.33 7.77 -1.92
C LYS A 78 20.19 7.27 -0.77
N THR A 79 19.79 6.18 -0.13
CA THR A 79 20.53 5.55 0.98
C THR A 79 21.84 4.94 0.49
N ALA A 80 21.85 4.30 -0.68
CA ALA A 80 23.08 3.80 -1.30
C ALA A 80 24.06 4.93 -1.67
N GLY A 81 23.55 6.11 -2.04
CA GLY A 81 24.35 7.31 -2.31
C GLY A 81 24.80 8.08 -1.07
N GLY A 82 24.51 7.59 0.15
CA GLY A 82 24.88 8.25 1.40
C GLY A 82 24.10 9.54 1.71
N ARG A 83 23.05 9.84 0.93
CA ARG A 83 22.24 11.07 1.08
C ARG A 83 21.18 10.98 2.18
N SER A 84 20.83 9.78 2.63
CA SER A 84 19.83 9.54 3.69
C SER A 84 20.14 8.26 4.47
N PRO A 85 19.83 8.18 5.77
CA PRO A 85 19.88 6.93 6.53
C PRO A 85 18.84 5.92 6.02
N ALA A 86 19.19 4.64 6.05
CA ALA A 86 18.27 3.55 5.74
C ALA A 86 17.25 3.36 6.86
N SER A 87 15.97 3.36 6.52
CA SER A 87 14.87 3.26 7.48
C SER A 87 13.80 2.29 6.95
N PRO A 88 13.84 1.01 7.36
CA PRO A 88 12.90 -0.01 6.88
C PRO A 88 11.45 0.26 7.33
N TRP A 89 11.27 0.98 8.43
CA TRP A 89 9.96 1.32 8.99
C TRP A 89 9.20 2.41 8.24
N LYS A 90 9.85 3.12 7.30
CA LYS A 90 9.19 4.19 6.53
C LYS A 90 7.99 3.67 5.76
N GLY A 91 8.10 2.51 5.10
CA GLY A 91 7.00 1.90 4.36
C GLY A 91 5.76 1.68 5.22
N PHE A 92 5.94 1.08 6.40
CA PHE A 92 4.86 0.88 7.37
C PHE A 92 4.25 2.19 7.86
N LEU A 93 5.07 3.21 8.12
CA LEU A 93 4.57 4.50 8.61
C LEU A 93 3.75 5.23 7.53
N ILE A 94 4.21 5.18 6.27
CA ILE A 94 3.48 5.75 5.13
C ILE A 94 2.17 5.00 4.93
N GLY A 95 2.19 3.67 4.96
CA GLY A 95 0.99 2.85 4.90
C GLY A 95 0.02 3.16 6.03
N LEU A 96 0.50 3.30 7.27
CA LEU A 96 -0.34 3.63 8.41
C LEU A 96 -1.00 4.99 8.23
N ILE A 97 -0.25 6.00 7.79
CA ILE A 97 -0.80 7.34 7.53
C ILE A 97 -1.84 7.30 6.40
N ALA A 98 -1.54 6.58 5.31
CA ALA A 98 -2.45 6.43 4.19
C ALA A 98 -3.73 5.68 4.58
N ALA A 99 -3.64 4.72 5.50
CA ALA A 99 -4.76 3.91 5.98
C ALA A 99 -5.57 4.56 7.12
N ILE A 100 -5.20 5.75 7.62
CA ILE A 100 -5.96 6.44 8.68
C ILE A 100 -7.45 6.59 8.31
N PRO A 101 -7.81 7.01 7.10
CA PRO A 101 -9.21 7.09 6.69
C PRO A 101 -9.90 5.71 6.73
N ASP A 102 -9.23 4.66 6.26
CA ASP A 102 -9.72 3.28 6.28
C ASP A 102 -10.02 2.85 7.73
N PHE A 103 -9.08 3.08 8.65
CA PHE A 103 -9.28 2.81 10.08
C PHE A 103 -10.49 3.53 10.65
N ILE A 104 -10.68 4.81 10.33
CA ILE A 104 -11.82 5.58 10.86
C ILE A 104 -13.13 5.03 10.30
N ILE A 105 -13.24 4.91 8.98
CA ILE A 105 -14.48 4.53 8.29
C ILE A 105 -14.89 3.10 8.65
N CYS A 106 -13.95 2.15 8.57
CA CYS A 106 -14.23 0.74 8.81
C CYS A 106 -14.62 0.45 10.27
N TYR A 107 -13.93 1.06 11.23
CA TYR A 107 -14.23 0.82 12.65
C TYR A 107 -15.53 1.48 13.08
N VAL A 108 -15.82 2.68 12.57
CA VAL A 108 -17.12 3.32 12.83
C VAL A 108 -18.24 2.47 12.27
N TYR A 109 -18.11 1.94 11.06
CA TYR A 109 -19.09 1.02 10.49
C TYR A 109 -19.25 -0.26 11.34
N VAL A 110 -18.16 -0.93 11.69
CA VAL A 110 -18.20 -2.17 12.49
C VAL A 110 -18.81 -1.92 13.87
N PHE A 111 -18.55 -0.76 14.47
CA PHE A 111 -19.17 -0.34 15.72
C PHE A 111 -20.69 -0.24 15.58
N PHE A 112 -21.19 0.50 14.59
CA PHE A 112 -22.64 0.62 14.39
C PHE A 112 -23.30 -0.70 14.00
N TRP A 113 -22.62 -1.54 13.22
CA TRP A 113 -23.11 -2.89 12.90
C TRP A 113 -23.24 -3.76 14.14
N TYR A 114 -22.28 -3.69 15.09
CA TYR A 114 -22.36 -4.45 16.33
C TYR A 114 -23.55 -4.00 17.20
N PHE A 115 -23.84 -2.70 17.24
CA PHE A 115 -24.97 -2.14 18.00
C PHE A 115 -26.27 -2.03 17.20
N GLN A 116 -26.37 -2.66 16.02
CA GLN A 116 -27.54 -2.51 15.13
C GLN A 116 -28.89 -2.90 15.78
N SER A 117 -28.88 -3.70 16.84
CA SER A 117 -30.07 -4.08 17.61
C SER A 117 -30.65 -2.94 18.45
N TYR A 118 -29.93 -1.84 18.63
CA TYR A 118 -30.39 -0.66 19.37
C TYR A 118 -30.89 0.41 18.40
N GLU A 119 -32.06 1.00 18.68
CA GLU A 119 -32.71 1.98 17.79
C GLU A 119 -31.83 3.20 17.50
N TRP A 120 -31.05 3.67 18.49
CA TRP A 120 -30.16 4.82 18.33
C TRP A 120 -29.00 4.56 17.35
N ALA A 121 -28.64 3.29 17.13
CA ALA A 121 -27.55 2.88 16.26
C ALA A 121 -28.01 2.40 14.89
N ALA A 122 -29.30 2.06 14.73
CA ALA A 122 -29.86 1.54 13.49
C ALA A 122 -29.79 2.55 12.33
N SER A 123 -30.32 3.77 12.51
CA SER A 123 -30.32 4.78 11.44
C SER A 123 -28.93 5.28 11.08
N PRO A 124 -28.03 5.61 12.03
CA PRO A 124 -26.64 5.94 11.70
C PRO A 124 -25.90 4.78 11.06
N GLY A 125 -26.18 3.54 11.48
CA GLY A 125 -25.54 2.34 10.95
C GLY A 125 -25.72 2.17 9.44
N VAL A 126 -26.90 2.50 8.91
CA VAL A 126 -27.16 2.47 7.45
C VAL A 126 -26.34 3.53 6.71
N ILE A 127 -26.16 4.72 7.30
CA ILE A 127 -25.36 5.79 6.69
C ILE A 127 -23.89 5.39 6.66
N PHE A 128 -23.37 4.88 7.78
CA PHE A 128 -21.98 4.45 7.88
C PHE A 128 -21.70 3.19 7.05
N SER A 129 -22.67 2.29 6.89
CA SER A 129 -22.54 1.15 5.98
C SER A 129 -22.42 1.61 4.54
N PHE A 130 -23.23 2.58 4.11
CA PHE A 130 -23.12 3.14 2.77
C PHE A 130 -21.77 3.80 2.52
N ILE A 131 -21.28 4.60 3.49
CA ILE A 131 -19.96 5.23 3.40
C ILE A 131 -18.85 4.18 3.35
N ALA A 132 -18.91 3.14 4.19
CA ALA A 132 -17.91 2.08 4.21
C ALA A 132 -17.92 1.25 2.93
N VAL A 133 -19.09 0.94 2.38
CA VAL A 133 -19.24 0.24 1.09
C VAL A 133 -18.69 1.10 -0.06
N LEU A 134 -18.94 2.41 -0.03
CA LEU A 134 -18.41 3.34 -1.04
C LEU A 134 -16.89 3.49 -0.94
N TRP A 135 -16.34 3.41 0.28
CA TRP A 135 -14.91 3.56 0.53
C TRP A 135 -14.14 2.27 0.25
N GLU A 136 -14.66 1.12 0.70
CA GLU A 136 -14.03 -0.20 0.62
C GLU A 136 -14.66 -1.09 -0.46
N GLY A 137 -15.05 -0.50 -1.59
CA GLY A 137 -15.80 -1.14 -2.66
C GLY A 137 -15.15 -2.42 -3.21
N MET A 138 -13.82 -2.48 -3.18
CA MET A 138 -13.04 -3.65 -3.58
C MET A 138 -13.24 -4.90 -2.72
N PHE A 139 -13.66 -4.75 -1.46
CA PHE A 139 -13.86 -5.87 -0.53
C PHE A 139 -15.29 -6.42 -0.49
N ILE A 140 -16.25 -5.79 -1.19
CA ILE A 140 -17.67 -6.15 -1.14
C ILE A 140 -17.90 -7.64 -1.47
N GLY A 141 -17.28 -8.17 -2.52
CA GLY A 141 -17.45 -9.58 -2.92
C GLY A 141 -16.96 -10.59 -1.89
N LEU A 142 -15.93 -10.23 -1.11
CA LEU A 142 -15.49 -11.05 0.03
C LEU A 142 -16.48 -10.99 1.18
N THR A 143 -17.08 -9.82 1.44
CA THR A 143 -18.11 -9.71 2.48
C THR A 143 -19.37 -10.51 2.14
N ALA A 144 -19.71 -10.65 0.86
CA ALA A 144 -20.83 -11.49 0.42
C ALA A 144 -20.60 -12.98 0.72
N TRP A 145 -19.35 -13.46 0.64
CA TRP A 145 -18.99 -14.83 1.01
C TRP A 145 -18.91 -15.06 2.52
N ILE A 146 -18.29 -14.12 3.25
CA ILE A 146 -18.02 -14.27 4.69
C ILE A 146 -19.27 -13.92 5.53
N LYS A 147 -20.19 -13.12 4.97
CA LYS A 147 -21.42 -12.63 5.64
C LYS A 147 -21.17 -11.95 6.98
N ALA A 148 -19.99 -11.36 7.13
CA ALA A 148 -19.63 -10.58 8.32
C ALA A 148 -18.81 -9.35 7.90
N PRO A 149 -19.03 -8.18 8.52
CA PRO A 149 -18.27 -6.97 8.22
C PRO A 149 -16.85 -6.99 8.82
N ILE A 150 -16.44 -8.11 9.44
CA ILE A 150 -15.11 -8.28 10.02
C ILE A 150 -14.00 -8.13 8.98
N VAL A 151 -14.32 -8.37 7.70
CA VAL A 151 -13.41 -8.12 6.56
C VAL A 151 -12.95 -6.66 6.54
N PHE A 152 -13.85 -5.71 6.78
CA PHE A 152 -13.51 -4.29 6.82
C PHE A 152 -12.69 -3.92 8.06
N ALA A 153 -12.86 -4.61 9.19
CA ALA A 153 -12.00 -4.39 10.36
C ALA A 153 -10.54 -4.84 10.12
N ILE A 154 -10.36 -5.91 9.33
CA ILE A 154 -9.06 -6.52 9.06
C ILE A 154 -8.36 -5.85 7.87
N ALA A 155 -9.11 -5.38 6.88
CA ALA A 155 -8.58 -4.80 5.64
C ALA A 155 -7.52 -3.71 5.86
N PRO A 156 -7.70 -2.71 6.74
CA PRO A 156 -6.69 -1.68 7.00
C PRO A 156 -5.36 -2.24 7.55
N PHE A 157 -5.39 -3.32 8.32
CA PHE A 157 -4.14 -3.95 8.78
C PHE A 157 -3.43 -4.67 7.64
N CYS A 158 -4.19 -5.37 6.80
CA CYS A 158 -3.62 -6.04 5.63
C CYS A 158 -2.96 -5.04 4.68
N THR A 159 -3.58 -3.87 4.45
CA THR A 159 -2.99 -2.81 3.61
C THR A 159 -1.72 -2.24 4.21
N VAL A 160 -1.70 -1.94 5.51
CA VAL A 160 -0.50 -1.45 6.20
C VAL A 160 0.63 -2.48 6.16
N LEU A 161 0.34 -3.75 6.45
CA LEU A 161 1.35 -4.81 6.40
C LEU A 161 1.92 -4.99 4.99
N PHE A 162 1.04 -5.01 4.00
CA PHE A 162 1.42 -5.17 2.60
C PHE A 162 2.21 -3.95 2.08
N SER A 163 1.88 -2.76 2.55
CA SER A 163 2.65 -1.53 2.27
C SER A 163 4.10 -1.65 2.76
N GLY A 164 4.30 -2.10 4.00
CA GLY A 164 5.64 -2.27 4.57
C GLY A 164 6.45 -3.31 3.82
N PHE A 165 5.82 -4.42 3.47
CA PHE A 165 6.43 -5.47 2.66
C PHE A 165 6.83 -4.99 1.26
N SER A 166 5.93 -4.27 0.57
CA SER A 166 6.18 -3.71 -0.77
C SER A 166 7.35 -2.72 -0.75
N TYR A 167 7.42 -1.87 0.26
CA TYR A 167 8.51 -0.91 0.45
C TYR A 167 9.84 -1.61 0.65
N PHE A 168 9.87 -2.66 1.49
CA PHE A 168 11.07 -3.46 1.72
C PHE A 168 11.59 -4.09 0.44
N LEU A 169 10.71 -4.68 -0.37
CA LEU A 169 11.08 -5.21 -1.69
C LEU A 169 11.61 -4.12 -2.62
N GLY A 170 11.02 -2.93 -2.59
CA GLY A 170 11.48 -1.74 -3.32
C GLY A 170 12.91 -1.35 -2.95
N THR A 171 13.22 -1.26 -1.65
CA THR A 171 14.58 -0.91 -1.18
C THR A 171 15.65 -1.91 -1.61
N LYS A 172 15.26 -3.18 -1.81
CA LYS A 172 16.13 -4.25 -2.29
C LYS A 172 16.10 -4.42 -3.81
N ASP A 173 15.30 -3.63 -4.53
CA ASP A 173 15.12 -3.70 -5.97
C ASP A 173 14.67 -5.09 -6.46
N ILE A 174 13.90 -5.81 -5.62
CA ILE A 174 13.32 -7.11 -5.95
C ILE A 174 11.91 -6.87 -6.46
N ARG A 175 11.66 -7.17 -7.75
CA ARG A 175 10.33 -7.12 -8.34
C ARG A 175 9.64 -8.46 -8.25
N LEU A 176 8.42 -8.46 -7.73
CA LEU A 176 7.52 -9.62 -7.79
C LEU A 176 6.94 -9.80 -9.19
N LEU A 177 6.76 -8.71 -9.95
CA LEU A 177 6.16 -8.74 -11.28
C LEU A 177 6.98 -7.86 -12.25
N PRO A 178 7.25 -8.33 -13.48
CA PRO A 178 7.98 -7.58 -14.49
C PRO A 178 7.05 -6.55 -15.14
N ILE A 179 6.85 -5.42 -14.47
CA ILE A 179 6.24 -4.24 -15.10
C ILE A 179 7.33 -3.58 -15.96
N ALA A 180 7.05 -3.34 -17.25
CA ALA A 180 7.95 -2.60 -18.12
C ALA A 180 8.10 -1.18 -17.57
N ASP A 181 9.29 -0.85 -17.09
CA ASP A 181 9.60 0.52 -16.70
C ASP A 181 9.43 1.45 -17.90
N ASN A 182 8.97 2.68 -17.65
CA ASN A 182 9.20 3.75 -18.60
C ASN A 182 10.72 3.76 -18.90
N PRO A 183 11.15 3.66 -20.18
CA PRO A 183 12.57 3.54 -20.54
C PRO A 183 13.45 4.60 -19.87
N GLU A 184 12.94 5.83 -19.68
CA GLU A 184 13.63 6.90 -18.96
C GLU A 184 13.86 6.63 -17.47
N GLU A 185 12.93 5.95 -16.79
CA GLU A 185 13.13 5.55 -15.39
C GLU A 185 14.09 4.36 -15.29
N ALA A 186 14.03 3.43 -16.23
CA ALA A 186 14.96 2.30 -16.30
C ALA A 186 16.41 2.79 -16.52
N GLU A 187 16.62 3.75 -17.43
CA GLU A 187 17.93 4.35 -17.69
C GLU A 187 18.46 5.09 -16.46
N ARG A 188 17.66 5.98 -15.86
CA ARG A 188 18.05 6.68 -14.62
C ARG A 188 18.43 5.71 -13.50
N ARG A 189 17.73 4.58 -13.37
CA ARG A 189 18.06 3.52 -12.40
C ARG A 189 19.36 2.79 -12.75
N ARG A 190 19.60 2.50 -14.04
CA ARG A 190 20.85 1.87 -14.52
C ARG A 190 22.05 2.78 -14.28
N GLU A 191 21.93 4.06 -14.58
CA GLU A 191 22.95 5.08 -14.31
C GLU A 191 23.21 5.21 -12.80
N ALA A 192 22.16 5.26 -11.99
CA ALA A 192 22.30 5.28 -10.54
C ALA A 192 23.00 4.02 -9.99
N LYS A 193 22.70 2.83 -10.53
CA LYS A 193 23.39 1.58 -10.18
C LYS A 193 24.85 1.56 -10.63
N ALA A 194 25.14 2.08 -11.82
CA ALA A 194 26.51 2.21 -12.32
C ALA A 194 27.33 3.15 -11.43
N ASN A 195 26.78 4.32 -11.10
CA ASN A 195 27.40 5.25 -10.15
C ASN A 195 27.56 4.62 -8.76
N LYS A 196 26.60 3.84 -8.27
CA LYS A 196 26.72 3.08 -7.01
C LYS A 196 27.89 2.08 -7.04
N LYS A 197 28.08 1.34 -8.14
CA LYS A 197 29.18 0.38 -8.28
C LYS A 197 30.54 1.11 -8.29
N LYS A 198 30.62 2.25 -8.96
CA LYS A 198 31.80 3.14 -8.96
C LYS A 198 32.10 3.70 -7.57
N LEU A 199 31.12 4.31 -6.90
CA LEU A 199 31.31 4.92 -5.57
C LEU A 199 31.69 3.90 -4.49
N LYS A 200 31.15 2.67 -4.57
CA LYS A 200 31.56 1.57 -3.69
C LYS A 200 32.98 1.08 -3.98
N ALA A 201 33.38 1.04 -5.25
CA ALA A 201 34.75 0.69 -5.63
C ALA A 201 35.74 1.75 -5.15
N GLU A 202 35.43 3.04 -5.34
CA GLU A 202 36.24 4.16 -4.85
C GLU A 202 36.38 4.15 -3.32
N ARG A 203 35.28 3.95 -2.58
CA ARG A 203 35.33 3.82 -1.12
C ARG A 203 36.15 2.61 -0.64
N LYS A 204 36.11 1.51 -1.39
CA LYS A 204 36.88 0.30 -1.04
C LYS A 204 38.36 0.50 -1.36
N ALA A 205 38.69 1.15 -2.47
CA ALA A 205 40.07 1.51 -2.83
C ALA A 205 40.68 2.46 -1.80
N LYS A 206 39.95 3.52 -1.42
CA LYS A 206 40.42 4.49 -0.44
C LYS A 206 40.66 3.89 0.96
N ARG A 207 39.84 2.92 1.36
CA ARG A 207 40.02 2.17 2.61
C ARG A 207 41.27 1.27 2.57
N TYR A 208 41.59 0.70 1.41
CA TYR A 208 42.81 -0.08 1.24
C TYR A 208 44.07 0.80 1.30
N GLU A 209 44.03 2.01 0.74
CA GLU A 209 45.13 2.98 0.84
C GLU A 209 45.36 3.43 2.30
N ASP A 210 44.30 3.73 3.05
CA ASP A 210 44.41 4.09 4.47
C ASP A 210 44.95 2.91 5.33
N ASP A 211 44.51 1.67 5.06
CA ASP A 211 44.96 0.48 5.78
C ASP A 211 46.45 0.13 5.47
N GLU A 212 46.96 0.45 4.26
CA GLU A 212 48.40 0.26 3.90
C GLU A 212 49.30 1.35 4.51
N GLU A 213 48.84 2.59 4.63
CA GLU A 213 49.60 3.66 5.29
C GLU A 213 49.76 3.41 6.80
N ASP A 214 48.76 2.82 7.46
CA ASP A 214 48.81 2.46 8.88
C ASP A 214 49.71 1.25 9.19
N GLU A 215 50.00 0.35 8.23
CA GLU A 215 50.94 -0.78 8.38
C GLU A 215 52.42 -0.38 8.18
N LEU A 216 52.69 0.83 7.65
CA LEU A 216 54.04 1.32 7.34
C LEU A 216 54.66 2.23 8.42
N ILE A 217 53.97 2.45 9.55
CA ILE A 217 54.40 3.25 10.72
C ILE A 217 54.67 2.33 11.92
#